data_AF-A0A4P2QVX9-F1
#
_entry.id   AF-A0A4P2QVX9-F1
#
_cell.length_a   1.000
_cell.length_b   1.000
_cell.length_c   1.000
_cell.angle_alpha   90.00
_cell.angle_beta   90.00
_cell.angle_gamma   90.00
#
_symmetry.space_group_name_H-M   'P 1'
#
loop_
_entity.id
_entity.type
_entity.pdbx_description
1 polymer ?
#
loop_
_entity_poly.entity_id
_entity_poly.type
_entity_poly.pdbx_seq_one_letter_code
_entity_poly.pdbx_strand_id
1 'polypeptide(L)'
;MVDGSPLKGNPDERPAPRGGPRDAGNGAVLDSFDAWIRGRAQVGAWRELGRALDSRVGAGAERRGEELDYTARFFALPAATDPDGLFITGLLGQVVGAAPEEGVLHLRWERLRDSPPPQFIVSSSNWVGGLPAVLQLIAARWPGQKQVTAEISATYVIKAAVYKLGAGMELSPERSSWQGYHATQTAAEWRVEPPSGPVSRVSLARISAEELVVATSGDHELTLGSNLGAELEGAVWEGLRSLLVSP
;
A
#
# COMPACT_ATOMS: atom_id res chain seq x y z
N MET A 1 14.61 -7.42 -61.61
CA MET A 1 13.52 -7.42 -60.62
C MET A 1 14.04 -8.13 -59.39
N VAL A 2 14.25 -7.34 -58.34
CA VAL A 2 14.84 -7.63 -57.03
C VAL A 2 13.81 -8.47 -56.25
N ASP A 3 14.08 -9.73 -55.93
CA ASP A 3 14.89 -10.32 -54.85
C ASP A 3 13.97 -10.89 -53.78
N GLY A 4 14.06 -12.21 -53.61
CA GLY A 4 13.35 -12.95 -52.59
C GLY A 4 14.20 -12.94 -51.33
N SER A 5 13.64 -12.46 -50.22
CA SER A 5 14.12 -12.81 -48.90
C SER A 5 13.00 -12.81 -47.87
N PRO A 6 13.03 -13.77 -46.93
CA PRO A 6 12.02 -13.98 -45.92
C PRO A 6 12.10 -12.86 -44.89
N LEU A 7 10.94 -12.42 -44.39
CA LEU A 7 10.88 -11.56 -43.22
C LEU A 7 11.43 -12.31 -42.01
N LYS A 8 12.73 -12.12 -41.77
CA LYS A 8 13.43 -12.38 -40.52
C LYS A 8 12.99 -11.35 -39.49
N GLY A 9 12.23 -11.82 -38.51
CA GLY A 9 12.31 -11.43 -37.11
C GLY A 9 11.67 -10.10 -36.71
N ASN A 10 10.82 -10.19 -35.68
CA ASN A 10 11.29 -9.59 -34.44
C ASN A 10 11.20 -10.63 -33.31
N PRO A 11 12.32 -11.16 -32.78
CA PRO A 11 12.33 -11.99 -31.58
C PRO A 11 12.03 -11.19 -30.29
N ASP A 12 11.77 -9.89 -30.41
CA ASP A 12 11.47 -8.96 -29.31
C ASP A 12 9.98 -8.61 -29.14
N GLU A 13 9.05 -9.32 -29.79
CA GLU A 13 7.67 -9.34 -29.29
C GLU A 13 7.60 -10.21 -28.04
N ARG A 14 8.13 -9.69 -26.93
CA ARG A 14 7.67 -10.14 -25.63
C ARG A 14 6.16 -9.88 -25.60
N PRO A 15 5.32 -10.88 -25.27
CA PRO A 15 3.92 -10.61 -25.02
C PRO A 15 3.86 -9.47 -23.99
N ALA A 16 3.04 -8.46 -24.26
CA ALA A 16 2.71 -7.44 -23.27
C ALA A 16 2.42 -8.16 -21.94
N PRO A 17 3.01 -7.73 -20.81
CA PRO A 17 2.81 -8.41 -19.54
C PRO A 17 1.31 -8.48 -19.27
N ARG A 18 0.76 -9.70 -19.33
CA ARG A 18 -0.58 -9.96 -18.84
C ARG A 18 -0.55 -9.69 -17.33
N GLY A 19 -1.33 -8.70 -16.90
CA GLY A 19 -1.60 -8.43 -15.49
C GLY A 19 -0.61 -7.48 -14.83
N GLY A 20 -0.97 -6.20 -14.78
CA GLY A 20 -0.55 -5.31 -13.68
C GLY A 20 -1.40 -5.57 -12.42
N PRO A 21 -1.04 -4.99 -11.26
CA PRO A 21 -1.14 -5.59 -9.91
C PRO A 21 -2.55 -5.71 -9.30
N ARG A 22 -3.62 -5.56 -10.09
CA ARG A 22 -5.00 -5.31 -9.63
C ARG A 22 -5.96 -6.47 -9.78
N ASP A 23 -5.60 -7.44 -10.61
CA ASP A 23 -6.21 -8.74 -10.64
C ASP A 23 -5.08 -9.72 -10.35
N ALA A 24 -5.12 -10.42 -9.23
CA ALA A 24 -4.35 -11.66 -9.09
C ALA A 24 -4.83 -12.75 -10.07
N GLY A 25 -5.49 -12.39 -11.19
CA GLY A 25 -6.20 -13.28 -12.11
C GLY A 25 -7.39 -14.01 -11.48
N ASN A 26 -7.64 -13.83 -10.17
CA ASN A 26 -8.37 -14.77 -9.35
C ASN A 26 -9.46 -14.10 -8.49
N GLY A 27 -10.06 -12.97 -8.90
CA GLY A 27 -11.23 -12.41 -8.21
C GLY A 27 -10.97 -11.76 -6.84
N ALA A 28 -9.77 -11.22 -6.61
CA ALA A 28 -9.40 -10.45 -5.42
C ALA A 28 -8.93 -9.05 -5.81
N VAL A 29 -9.46 -8.03 -5.12
CA VAL A 29 -9.14 -6.62 -5.38
C VAL A 29 -8.67 -5.96 -4.08
N LEU A 30 -7.52 -5.28 -4.13
CA LEU A 30 -7.05 -4.45 -3.03
C LEU A 30 -7.98 -3.23 -2.86
N ASP A 31 -8.49 -3.03 -1.64
CA ASP A 31 -9.30 -1.86 -1.30
C ASP A 31 -8.44 -0.76 -0.69
N SER A 32 -7.65 -1.11 0.33
CA SER A 32 -6.75 -0.19 1.03
C SER A 32 -5.48 -0.89 1.49
N PHE A 33 -4.41 -0.13 1.63
CA PHE A 33 -3.14 -0.60 2.19
C PHE A 33 -2.44 0.52 2.95
N ASP A 34 -1.91 0.18 4.12
CA ASP A 34 -1.12 1.04 4.97
C ASP A 34 0.22 0.35 5.28
N ALA A 35 1.31 1.10 5.20
CA ALA A 35 2.65 0.67 5.59
C ALA A 35 3.30 1.71 6.50
N TRP A 36 3.77 1.26 7.65
CA TRP A 36 4.49 2.07 8.63
C TRP A 36 5.94 1.62 8.69
N ILE A 37 6.83 2.46 8.18
CA ILE A 37 8.27 2.19 8.11
C ILE A 37 8.98 3.07 9.13
N ARG A 38 9.70 2.46 10.06
CA ARG A 38 10.41 3.16 11.13
C ARG A 38 11.91 3.15 10.86
N GLY A 39 12.59 4.23 11.21
CA GLY A 39 14.04 4.33 11.04
C GLY A 39 14.65 5.28 12.06
N ARG A 40 15.98 5.19 12.20
CA ARG A 40 16.77 6.11 13.01
C ARG A 40 17.88 6.74 12.20
N ALA A 41 18.00 8.07 12.26
CA ALA A 41 19.03 8.85 11.58
C ALA A 41 19.20 10.23 12.23
N GLN A 42 20.19 11.00 11.78
CA GLN A 42 20.33 12.39 12.22
C GLN A 42 19.14 13.23 11.72
N VAL A 43 18.67 14.16 12.56
CA VAL A 43 17.55 15.07 12.23
C VAL A 43 17.76 15.80 10.90
N GLY A 44 18.99 16.23 10.59
CA GLY A 44 19.32 16.88 9.33
C GLY A 44 19.00 16.01 8.09
N ALA A 45 19.26 14.71 8.17
CA ALA A 45 18.97 13.78 7.08
C ALA A 45 17.47 13.55 6.91
N TRP A 46 16.71 13.51 8.01
CA TRP A 46 15.24 13.49 7.95
C TRP A 46 14.67 14.75 7.29
N ARG A 47 15.23 15.93 7.60
CA ARG A 47 14.83 17.20 6.96
C ARG A 47 15.08 17.20 5.45
N GLU A 48 16.20 16.64 5.01
CA GLU A 48 16.52 16.52 3.58
C GLU A 48 15.51 15.64 2.85
N LEU A 49 15.12 14.50 3.44
CA LEU A 49 14.05 13.67 2.90
C LEU A 49 12.70 14.40 2.94
N GLY A 50 12.37 15.06 4.05
CA GLY A 50 11.13 15.82 4.21
C GLY A 50 10.96 16.91 3.15
N ARG A 51 12.02 17.67 2.85
CA ARG A 51 12.04 18.68 1.77
C ARG A 51 11.86 18.07 0.38
N ALA A 52 12.39 16.87 0.17
CA ALA A 52 12.23 16.17 -1.09
C ALA A 52 10.78 15.69 -1.30
N LEU A 53 10.07 15.40 -0.21
CA LEU A 53 8.69 14.91 -0.24
C LEU A 53 7.65 16.04 -0.22
N ASP A 54 7.91 17.13 0.49
CA ASP A 54 6.98 18.25 0.64
C ASP A 54 7.73 19.59 0.56
N SER A 55 7.41 20.38 -0.46
CA SER A 55 8.03 21.68 -0.71
C SER A 55 7.83 22.70 0.42
N ARG A 56 6.89 22.44 1.34
CA ARG A 56 6.61 23.31 2.49
C ARG A 56 7.60 23.12 3.65
N VAL A 57 8.37 22.03 3.67
CA VAL A 57 9.30 21.62 4.76
C VAL A 57 10.60 22.45 4.79
N GLY A 58 10.46 23.75 4.54
CA GLY A 58 11.55 24.72 4.56
C GLY A 58 11.06 26.17 4.52
N ALA A 59 9.81 26.40 4.08
CA ALA A 59 9.23 27.74 4.03
C ALA A 59 8.63 28.19 5.39
N GLY A 60 8.34 27.26 6.31
CA GLY A 60 7.60 27.55 7.56
C GLY A 60 8.38 27.42 8.86
N ALA A 61 9.49 26.67 8.88
CA ALA A 61 10.14 26.26 10.12
C ALA A 61 11.10 27.29 10.73
N GLU A 62 11.67 28.16 9.92
CA GLU A 62 12.47 29.29 10.43
C GLU A 62 11.63 30.29 11.25
N ARG A 63 10.29 30.24 11.14
CA ARG A 63 9.40 31.25 11.73
C ARG A 63 8.76 30.88 13.07
N ARG A 64 8.85 29.63 13.54
CA ARG A 64 8.00 29.19 14.69
C ARG A 64 8.67 28.48 15.85
N GLY A 65 9.96 28.19 15.83
CA GLY A 65 10.69 27.76 17.04
C GLY A 65 10.11 26.54 17.79
N GLU A 66 9.20 25.76 17.18
CA GLU A 66 8.50 24.64 17.80
C GLU A 66 8.41 23.46 16.82
N GLU A 67 8.64 22.27 17.38
CA GLU A 67 8.42 20.90 16.88
C GLU A 67 9.09 20.48 15.55
N LEU A 68 9.38 19.18 15.46
CA LEU A 68 10.29 18.56 14.51
C LEU A 68 10.06 18.97 13.05
N ASP A 69 11.00 19.77 12.56
CA ASP A 69 11.09 20.43 11.25
C ASP A 69 11.27 19.45 10.05
N TYR A 70 10.82 18.20 10.15
CA TYR A 70 10.87 17.27 9.01
C TYR A 70 9.54 16.59 8.69
N THR A 71 8.46 16.97 9.38
CA THR A 71 7.13 16.45 9.05
C THR A 71 6.75 16.84 7.62
N ALA A 72 6.62 15.86 6.73
CA ALA A 72 6.30 16.06 5.33
C ALA A 72 5.04 15.28 4.97
N ARG A 73 4.11 15.92 4.26
CA ARG A 73 2.95 15.24 3.70
C ARG A 73 2.97 15.37 2.19
N PHE A 74 2.83 14.24 1.50
CA PHE A 74 2.82 14.21 0.05
C PHE A 74 1.70 13.32 -0.48
N PHE A 75 1.35 13.57 -1.74
CA PHE A 75 0.47 12.74 -2.52
C PHE A 75 1.21 12.30 -3.78
N ALA A 76 0.98 11.07 -4.25
CA ALA A 76 1.52 10.59 -5.51
C ALA A 76 0.44 9.86 -6.29
N LEU A 77 0.04 10.47 -7.41
CA LEU A 77 -0.92 9.89 -8.34
C LEU A 77 -0.23 8.84 -9.22
N PRO A 78 -0.97 7.81 -9.66
CA PRO A 78 -0.48 6.88 -10.67
C PRO A 78 -0.24 7.62 -12.00
N ALA A 79 0.69 7.10 -12.81
CA ALA A 79 1.02 7.68 -14.12
C ALA A 79 -0.20 7.79 -15.07
N ALA A 80 -1.19 6.91 -14.90
CA ALA A 80 -2.49 7.00 -15.56
C ALA A 80 -3.59 7.17 -14.50
N THR A 81 -4.39 8.23 -14.62
CA THR A 81 -5.59 8.45 -13.81
C THR A 81 -6.72 7.55 -14.32
N ASP A 82 -6.65 6.30 -13.90
CA ASP A 82 -7.74 5.32 -13.99
C ASP A 82 -8.69 5.55 -12.78
N PRO A 83 -10.03 5.52 -12.94
CA PRO A 83 -10.96 5.55 -11.80
C PRO A 83 -10.71 4.43 -10.77
N ASP A 84 -10.12 3.31 -11.17
CA ASP A 84 -9.69 2.25 -10.24
C ASP A 84 -8.23 2.42 -9.78
N GLY A 85 -7.67 3.61 -10.03
CA GLY A 85 -6.34 4.03 -9.66
C GLY A 85 -6.17 4.21 -8.16
N LEU A 86 -5.25 3.44 -7.56
CA LEU A 86 -4.75 3.74 -6.23
C LEU A 86 -3.71 4.87 -6.31
N PHE A 87 -3.90 5.92 -5.52
CA PHE A 87 -2.88 6.93 -5.26
C PHE A 87 -2.29 6.72 -3.87
N ILE A 88 -1.07 7.23 -3.65
CA ILE A 88 -0.43 7.19 -2.35
C ILE A 88 -0.65 8.52 -1.63
N THR A 89 -1.06 8.45 -0.38
CA THR A 89 -0.79 9.50 0.62
C THR A 89 0.39 9.06 1.47
N GLY A 90 1.38 9.93 1.60
CA GLY A 90 2.51 9.68 2.50
C GLY A 90 2.62 10.74 3.58
N LEU A 91 2.95 10.30 4.79
CA LEU A 91 3.25 11.15 5.93
C LEU A 91 4.60 10.70 6.51
N LEU A 92 5.61 11.55 6.40
CA LEU A 92 6.84 11.45 7.16
C LEU A 92 6.68 12.31 8.41
N GLY A 93 7.07 11.79 9.56
CA GLY A 93 7.07 12.54 10.81
C GLY A 93 7.77 11.79 11.93
N GLN A 94 7.66 12.33 13.14
CA GLN A 94 8.11 11.65 14.34
C GLN A 94 6.95 10.86 14.97
N VAL A 95 7.24 9.75 15.64
CA VAL A 95 6.28 9.14 16.57
C VAL A 95 6.21 10.01 17.83
N VAL A 96 4.99 10.27 18.30
CA VAL A 96 4.77 11.03 19.53
C VAL A 96 5.52 10.39 20.70
N GLY A 97 6.39 11.15 21.35
CA GLY A 97 7.20 10.67 22.48
C GLY A 97 8.49 9.91 22.10
N ALA A 98 8.82 9.82 20.82
CA ALA A 98 10.08 9.21 20.35
C ALA A 98 11.28 10.17 20.47
N ALA A 99 12.49 9.64 20.30
CA ALA A 99 13.70 10.45 20.22
C ALA A 99 13.73 11.23 18.88
N PRO A 100 14.32 12.45 18.81
CA PRO A 100 14.34 13.25 17.58
C PRO A 100 14.92 12.54 16.35
N GLU A 101 15.81 11.58 16.59
CA GLU A 101 16.46 10.76 15.58
C GLU A 101 15.55 9.69 14.97
N GLU A 102 14.42 9.38 15.62
CA GLU A 102 13.46 8.37 15.17
C GLU A 102 12.41 8.98 14.25
N GLY A 103 12.45 8.57 12.99
CA GLY A 103 11.50 8.97 11.96
C GLY A 103 10.58 7.82 11.59
N VAL A 104 9.35 8.16 11.23
CA VAL A 104 8.35 7.22 10.72
C VAL A 104 7.76 7.74 9.44
N LEU A 105 7.73 6.86 8.46
CA LEU A 105 7.07 7.05 7.19
C LEU A 105 5.82 6.16 7.16
N HIS A 106 4.66 6.79 7.16
CA HIS A 106 3.39 6.14 6.89
C HIS A 106 3.04 6.36 5.43
N LEU A 107 2.83 5.26 4.70
CA LEU A 107 2.37 5.26 3.32
C LEU A 107 1.00 4.59 3.27
N ARG A 108 0.04 5.23 2.61
CA ARG A 108 -1.33 4.74 2.48
C ARG A 108 -1.79 4.78 1.03
N TRP A 109 -2.27 3.67 0.51
CA TRP A 109 -2.85 3.54 -0.81
C TRP A 109 -4.36 3.59 -0.70
N GLU A 110 -4.97 4.50 -1.45
CA GLU A 110 -6.42 4.66 -1.48
C GLU A 110 -6.93 4.83 -2.90
N ARG A 111 -8.17 4.40 -3.12
CA ARG A 111 -8.87 4.68 -4.37
C ARG A 111 -9.15 6.16 -4.50
N LEU A 112 -8.89 6.70 -5.68
CA LEU A 112 -9.29 8.05 -6.02
C LEU A 112 -10.83 8.09 -6.22
N ARG A 113 -11.57 8.48 -5.18
CA ARG A 113 -13.05 8.52 -5.22
C ARG A 113 -13.59 9.65 -6.09
N ASP A 114 -12.84 10.75 -6.19
CA ASP A 114 -13.26 11.98 -6.87
C ASP A 114 -12.42 12.20 -8.13
N SER A 115 -13.08 12.30 -9.29
CA SER A 115 -12.47 12.69 -10.55
C SER A 115 -13.10 13.99 -11.07
N PRO A 116 -12.31 15.05 -11.31
CA PRO A 116 -10.84 15.13 -11.22
C PRO A 116 -10.31 15.31 -9.77
N PRO A 117 -9.05 14.90 -9.47
CA PRO A 117 -8.44 15.14 -8.16
C PRO A 117 -8.36 16.64 -7.83
N PRO A 118 -8.46 17.03 -6.54
CA PRO A 118 -8.18 18.39 -6.11
C PRO A 118 -6.79 18.90 -6.54
N GLN A 119 -6.69 20.18 -6.91
CA GLN A 119 -5.46 20.78 -7.44
C GLN A 119 -4.25 20.63 -6.50
N PHE A 120 -4.45 20.65 -5.18
CA PHE A 120 -3.34 20.48 -4.23
C PHE A 120 -2.74 19.08 -4.27
N ILE A 121 -3.54 18.03 -4.56
CA ILE A 121 -3.06 16.65 -4.76
C ILE A 121 -2.23 16.60 -6.04
N VAL A 122 -2.73 17.20 -7.13
CA VAL A 122 -2.02 17.26 -8.41
C VAL A 122 -0.66 17.97 -8.25
N SER A 123 -0.65 19.13 -7.61
CA SER A 123 0.59 19.88 -7.35
C SER A 123 1.58 19.09 -6.49
N SER A 124 1.11 18.42 -5.44
CA SER A 124 1.97 17.58 -4.58
C SER A 124 2.50 16.36 -5.34
N SER A 125 1.67 15.71 -6.17
CA SER A 125 2.09 14.59 -7.02
C SER A 125 3.15 14.99 -8.03
N ASN A 126 2.98 16.15 -8.67
CA ASN A 126 3.98 16.66 -9.61
C ASN A 126 5.31 16.99 -8.92
N TRP A 127 5.28 17.48 -7.68
CA TRP A 127 6.48 17.75 -6.89
C TRP A 127 7.31 16.49 -6.66
N VAL A 128 6.66 15.39 -6.26
CA VAL A 128 7.34 14.11 -6.02
C VAL A 128 7.51 13.23 -7.27
N GLY A 129 7.03 13.69 -8.43
CA GLY A 129 7.09 12.97 -9.70
C GLY A 129 6.08 11.82 -9.86
N GLY A 130 5.07 11.71 -8.99
CA GLY A 130 4.06 10.66 -9.01
C GLY A 130 4.54 9.27 -8.56
N LEU A 131 3.68 8.27 -8.72
CA LEU A 131 3.96 6.86 -8.49
C LEU A 131 4.43 6.24 -9.81
N PRO A 132 5.73 5.92 -10.03
CA PRO A 132 6.65 5.26 -9.10
C PRO A 132 7.80 6.13 -8.54
N ALA A 133 7.96 7.35 -9.04
CA ALA A 133 9.14 8.19 -8.73
C ALA A 133 9.30 8.46 -7.24
N VAL A 134 8.20 8.66 -6.51
CA VAL A 134 8.26 8.92 -5.07
C VAL A 134 8.81 7.74 -4.27
N LEU A 135 8.49 6.49 -4.67
CA LEU A 135 9.01 5.31 -3.99
C LEU A 135 10.52 5.15 -4.23
N GLN A 136 10.98 5.46 -5.44
CA GLN A 136 12.41 5.50 -5.76
C GLN A 136 13.13 6.60 -4.97
N LEU A 137 12.52 7.78 -4.86
CA LEU A 137 13.04 8.89 -4.07
C LEU A 137 13.18 8.50 -2.59
N ILE A 138 12.14 7.88 -2.01
CA ILE A 138 12.17 7.38 -0.63
C ILE A 138 13.28 6.36 -0.47
N ALA A 139 13.35 5.33 -1.32
CA ALA A 139 14.37 4.30 -1.23
C ALA A 139 15.79 4.88 -1.33
N ALA A 140 16.02 5.80 -2.27
CA ALA A 140 17.31 6.43 -2.47
C ALA A 140 17.73 7.31 -1.28
N ARG A 141 16.80 8.14 -0.79
CA ARG A 141 17.07 9.15 0.25
C ARG A 141 16.74 8.70 1.67
N TRP A 142 16.32 7.46 1.86
CA TRP A 142 16.04 6.93 3.20
C TRP A 142 17.31 7.03 4.07
N PRO A 143 17.25 7.76 5.20
CA PRO A 143 18.45 8.11 5.95
C PRO A 143 18.83 7.06 7.00
N GLY A 144 17.94 6.12 7.31
CA GLY A 144 18.21 5.00 8.21
C GLY A 144 18.83 3.80 7.50
N GLN A 145 18.89 2.66 8.21
CA GLN A 145 19.24 1.38 7.60
C GLN A 145 18.25 1.03 6.48
N LYS A 146 18.76 0.40 5.41
CA LYS A 146 17.94 0.01 4.26
C LYS A 146 17.11 -1.25 4.53
N GLN A 147 17.61 -2.16 5.37
CA GLN A 147 16.80 -3.27 5.87
C GLN A 147 15.95 -2.73 7.03
N VAL A 148 14.63 -2.81 6.89
CA VAL A 148 13.66 -2.25 7.82
C VAL A 148 12.56 -3.26 8.11
N THR A 149 11.95 -3.15 9.28
CA THR A 149 10.67 -3.80 9.57
C THR A 149 9.56 -2.79 9.30
N ALA A 150 8.66 -3.16 8.41
CA ALA A 150 7.46 -2.38 8.10
C ALA A 150 6.23 -3.07 8.69
N GLU A 151 5.47 -2.30 9.47
CA GLU A 151 4.14 -2.74 9.92
C GLU A 151 3.14 -2.46 8.80
N ILE A 152 2.55 -3.52 8.26
CA ILE A 152 1.69 -3.50 7.09
C ILE A 152 0.28 -3.89 7.50
N SER A 153 -0.70 -3.18 6.96
CA SER A 153 -2.11 -3.54 7.01
C SER A 153 -2.72 -3.42 5.63
N ALA A 154 -3.49 -4.41 5.19
CA ALA A 154 -4.12 -4.42 3.88
C ALA A 154 -5.55 -4.95 3.98
N THR A 155 -6.46 -4.34 3.23
CA THR A 155 -7.86 -4.75 3.11
C THR A 155 -8.16 -5.10 1.67
N TYR A 156 -8.82 -6.24 1.47
CA TYR A 156 -9.19 -6.79 0.19
C TYR A 156 -10.68 -7.04 0.13
N VAL A 157 -11.23 -6.92 -1.07
CA VAL A 157 -12.54 -7.49 -1.43
C VAL A 157 -12.27 -8.68 -2.35
N ILE A 158 -12.71 -9.88 -1.95
CA ILE A 158 -12.52 -11.11 -2.72
C ILE A 158 -13.85 -11.79 -3.03
N LYS A 159 -13.93 -12.45 -4.19
CA LYS A 159 -15.08 -13.29 -4.54
C LYS A 159 -15.08 -14.54 -3.68
N ALA A 160 -16.24 -14.93 -3.15
CA ALA A 160 -16.40 -16.14 -2.34
C ALA A 160 -15.96 -17.41 -3.08
N ALA A 161 -16.10 -17.43 -4.42
CA ALA A 161 -15.71 -18.56 -5.27
C ALA A 161 -14.20 -18.85 -5.30
N VAL A 162 -13.36 -17.87 -4.94
CA VAL A 162 -11.90 -17.99 -5.00
C VAL A 162 -11.27 -18.13 -3.62
N TYR A 163 -12.08 -18.15 -2.58
CA TYR A 163 -11.68 -18.26 -1.19
C TYR A 163 -11.64 -19.73 -0.74
N LYS A 164 -10.60 -20.10 -0.01
CA LYS A 164 -10.42 -21.42 0.59
C LYS A 164 -10.71 -21.36 2.09
N LEU A 165 -11.82 -21.92 2.53
CA LEU A 165 -12.07 -22.16 3.96
C LEU A 165 -11.18 -23.32 4.45
N GLY A 166 -10.56 -23.15 5.61
CA GLY A 166 -9.99 -24.26 6.36
C GLY A 166 -11.09 -25.23 6.79
N ALA A 167 -10.80 -26.52 6.86
CA ALA A 167 -11.76 -27.51 7.36
C ALA A 167 -12.22 -27.13 8.78
N GLY A 168 -13.53 -26.95 8.98
CA GLY A 168 -14.12 -26.53 10.26
C GLY A 168 -14.31 -25.02 10.43
N MET A 169 -13.89 -24.19 9.46
CA MET A 169 -14.30 -22.79 9.39
C MET A 169 -15.56 -22.69 8.53
N GLU A 170 -16.70 -22.32 9.13
CA GLU A 170 -17.92 -21.96 8.43
C GLU A 170 -18.29 -20.51 8.76
N LEU A 171 -18.47 -19.67 7.74
CA LEU A 171 -18.96 -18.32 7.94
C LEU A 171 -20.42 -18.38 8.39
N SER A 172 -20.67 -18.19 9.69
CA SER A 172 -22.03 -18.14 10.24
C SER A 172 -22.79 -16.95 9.66
N PRO A 173 -24.02 -17.14 9.15
CA PRO A 173 -24.83 -16.08 8.56
C PRO A 173 -25.58 -15.19 9.59
N GLU A 174 -25.38 -15.40 10.90
CA GLU A 174 -26.25 -14.79 11.92
C GLU A 174 -26.06 -13.28 12.04
N ARG A 175 -27.16 -12.54 11.77
CA ARG A 175 -27.28 -11.09 11.99
C ARG A 175 -27.55 -10.84 13.47
N SER A 176 -26.60 -10.26 14.20
CA SER A 176 -26.85 -9.76 15.55
C SER A 176 -27.47 -8.35 15.50
N SER A 177 -28.75 -8.24 15.88
CA SER A 177 -29.41 -6.94 16.08
C SER A 177 -29.16 -6.44 17.51
N TRP A 178 -28.61 -5.23 17.66
CA TRP A 178 -28.56 -4.51 18.94
C TRP A 178 -29.71 -3.49 18.99
N GLN A 179 -30.46 -3.45 20.09
CA GLN A 179 -31.70 -2.65 20.19
C GLN A 179 -31.43 -1.14 20.02
N GLY A 180 -32.23 -0.48 19.17
CA GLY A 180 -32.39 0.98 19.11
C GLY A 180 -31.68 1.71 17.96
N TYR A 181 -30.69 1.09 17.34
CA TYR A 181 -30.01 1.60 16.15
C TYR A 181 -29.88 0.48 15.12
N HIS A 182 -30.32 0.70 13.88
CA HIS A 182 -30.11 -0.24 12.78
C HIS A 182 -28.64 -0.20 12.33
N ALA A 183 -27.75 -0.85 13.09
CA ALA A 183 -26.44 -1.23 12.62
C ALA A 183 -26.53 -2.68 12.12
N THR A 184 -26.44 -2.89 10.81
CA THR A 184 -26.34 -4.23 10.24
C THR A 184 -24.92 -4.73 10.48
N GLN A 185 -24.66 -5.43 11.58
CA GLN A 185 -23.44 -6.19 11.76
C GLN A 185 -23.56 -7.48 10.94
N THR A 186 -23.04 -7.48 9.72
CA THR A 186 -22.93 -8.67 8.84
C THR A 186 -21.60 -9.42 9.01
N ALA A 187 -20.71 -8.94 9.86
CA ALA A 187 -19.37 -9.50 10.01
C ALA A 187 -19.33 -10.56 11.13
N ALA A 188 -19.39 -11.83 10.76
CA ALA A 188 -18.74 -12.87 11.55
C ALA A 188 -17.22 -12.63 11.44
N GLU A 189 -16.64 -11.87 12.37
CA GLU A 189 -15.20 -11.62 12.41
C GLU A 189 -14.48 -12.90 12.86
N TRP A 190 -13.71 -13.50 11.95
CA TRP A 190 -12.80 -14.59 12.29
C TRP A 190 -11.40 -14.03 12.40
N ARG A 191 -10.83 -14.10 13.61
CA ARG A 191 -9.41 -13.84 13.82
C ARG A 191 -8.65 -15.14 13.62
N VAL A 192 -7.89 -15.23 12.54
CA VAL A 192 -6.94 -16.33 12.33
C VAL A 192 -5.57 -15.85 12.76
N GLU A 193 -4.97 -16.52 13.75
CA GLU A 193 -3.56 -16.38 14.05
C GLU A 193 -2.80 -17.26 13.06
N PRO A 194 -2.07 -16.68 12.09
CA PRO A 194 -1.33 -17.47 11.13
C PRO A 194 -0.24 -18.28 11.87
N PRO A 195 0.02 -19.53 11.44
CA PRO A 195 0.84 -20.48 12.20
C PRO A 195 2.32 -20.08 12.33
N SER A 196 2.80 -19.19 11.45
CA SER A 196 4.12 -18.54 11.48
C SER A 196 4.25 -17.64 10.27
N GLY A 197 4.94 -16.51 10.37
CA GLY A 197 5.21 -15.61 9.23
C GLY A 197 5.12 -14.13 9.61
N PRO A 198 5.29 -13.23 8.64
CA PRO A 198 5.24 -11.78 8.88
C PRO A 198 3.82 -11.28 9.16
N VAL A 199 2.79 -12.00 8.69
CA VAL A 199 1.40 -11.71 9.02
C VAL A 199 1.12 -12.12 10.46
N SER A 200 0.53 -11.22 11.26
CA SER A 200 0.20 -11.46 12.67
C SER A 200 -1.30 -11.58 12.91
N ARG A 201 -2.13 -11.06 11.98
CA ARG A 201 -3.58 -11.11 12.07
C ARG A 201 -4.22 -11.19 10.70
N VAL A 202 -5.26 -12.00 10.62
CA VAL A 202 -6.23 -12.01 9.52
C VAL A 202 -7.63 -11.89 10.10
N SER A 203 -8.43 -10.95 9.60
CA SER A 203 -9.86 -10.79 9.87
C SER A 203 -10.65 -10.98 8.57
N LEU A 204 -11.76 -11.72 8.63
CA LEU A 204 -12.67 -11.90 7.50
C LEU A 204 -14.09 -11.44 7.84
N ALA A 205 -14.78 -10.88 6.86
CA ALA A 205 -16.19 -10.55 6.94
C ALA A 205 -16.91 -10.84 5.62
N ARG A 206 -18.14 -11.33 5.67
CA ARG A 206 -18.97 -11.51 4.47
C ARG A 206 -19.79 -10.25 4.22
N ILE A 207 -19.64 -9.62 3.04
CA ILE A 207 -20.50 -8.49 2.66
C ILE A 207 -21.74 -8.98 1.93
N SER A 208 -21.59 -9.96 1.05
CA SER A 208 -22.67 -10.50 0.22
C SER A 208 -22.57 -12.02 0.07
N ALA A 209 -23.51 -12.64 -0.64
CA ALA A 209 -23.41 -14.07 -0.98
C ALA A 209 -22.17 -14.38 -1.85
N GLU A 210 -21.67 -13.38 -2.58
CA GLU A 210 -20.62 -13.53 -3.58
C GLU A 210 -19.29 -12.90 -3.16
N GLU A 211 -19.26 -12.09 -2.09
CA GLU A 211 -18.10 -11.28 -1.72
C GLU A 211 -17.76 -11.34 -0.23
N LEU A 212 -16.46 -11.33 0.03
CA LEU A 212 -15.83 -11.30 1.34
C LEU A 212 -14.87 -10.12 1.43
N VAL A 213 -14.77 -9.51 2.60
CA VAL A 213 -13.66 -8.64 2.99
C VAL A 213 -12.65 -9.47 3.74
N VAL A 214 -11.38 -9.30 3.39
CA VAL A 214 -10.25 -9.84 4.14
C VAL A 214 -9.39 -8.66 4.55
N ALA A 215 -9.09 -8.55 5.84
CA ALA A 215 -8.11 -7.61 6.37
C ALA A 215 -6.94 -8.39 6.94
N THR A 216 -5.72 -8.02 6.57
CA THR A 216 -4.49 -8.66 7.05
C THR A 216 -3.59 -7.60 7.66
N SER A 217 -2.93 -7.91 8.77
CA SER A 217 -1.88 -7.05 9.33
C SER A 217 -0.69 -7.86 9.80
N GLY A 218 0.51 -7.26 9.79
CA GLY A 218 1.74 -7.96 10.11
C GLY A 218 2.99 -7.09 10.05
N ASP A 219 4.09 -7.62 10.56
CA ASP A 219 5.42 -7.03 10.47
C ASP A 219 6.20 -7.73 9.36
N HIS A 220 6.61 -6.99 8.34
CA HIS A 220 7.35 -7.52 7.19
C HIS A 220 8.76 -6.94 7.16
N GLU A 221 9.77 -7.79 6.93
CA GLU A 221 11.11 -7.32 6.60
C GLU A 221 11.15 -6.85 5.15
N LEU A 222 11.53 -5.59 4.95
CA LEU A 222 11.70 -4.97 3.64
C LEU A 222 13.13 -4.46 3.46
N THR A 223 13.60 -4.50 2.22
CA THR A 223 14.79 -3.81 1.76
C THR A 223 14.38 -2.57 0.97
N LEU A 224 14.70 -1.40 1.51
CA LEU A 224 14.47 -0.11 0.86
C LEU A 224 15.45 0.08 -0.30
N GLY A 225 15.08 -0.45 -1.47
CA GLY A 225 15.82 -0.36 -2.73
C GLY A 225 14.97 0.13 -3.89
N SER A 226 15.53 0.08 -5.10
CA SER A 226 14.82 0.48 -6.33
C SER A 226 13.54 -0.34 -6.61
N ASN A 227 13.40 -1.48 -5.94
CA ASN A 227 12.28 -2.41 -6.00
C ASN A 227 11.25 -2.22 -4.86
N LEU A 228 11.33 -1.15 -4.05
CA LEU A 228 10.44 -0.92 -2.89
C LEU A 228 8.95 -1.12 -3.21
N GLY A 229 8.48 -0.67 -4.37
CA GLY A 229 7.09 -0.90 -4.79
C GLY A 229 6.73 -2.38 -4.88
N ALA A 230 7.59 -3.20 -5.50
CA ALA A 230 7.37 -4.63 -5.62
C ALA A 230 7.48 -5.37 -4.26
N GLU A 231 8.34 -4.90 -3.35
CA GLU A 231 8.43 -5.48 -2.01
C GLU A 231 7.18 -5.19 -1.18
N LEU A 232 6.68 -3.95 -1.22
CA LEU A 232 5.43 -3.58 -0.56
C LEU A 232 4.24 -4.36 -1.15
N GLU A 233 4.16 -4.49 -2.48
CA GLU A 233 3.16 -5.33 -3.13
C GLU A 233 3.28 -6.80 -2.71
N GLY A 234 4.50 -7.35 -2.66
CA GLY A 234 4.73 -8.72 -2.21
C GLY A 234 4.23 -8.96 -0.78
N ALA A 235 4.54 -8.02 0.12
CA ALA A 235 4.15 -8.08 1.52
C ALA A 235 2.63 -7.95 1.73
N VAL A 236 1.97 -7.07 0.97
CA VAL A 236 0.51 -6.95 0.89
C VAL A 236 -0.09 -8.34 0.63
N TRP A 237 0.26 -8.96 -0.50
CA TRP A 237 -0.39 -10.20 -0.93
C TRP A 237 -0.06 -11.43 -0.09
N GLU A 238 0.99 -11.39 0.73
CA GLU A 238 1.47 -12.55 1.49
C GLU A 238 0.39 -13.17 2.39
N GLY A 239 -0.38 -12.34 3.12
CA GLY A 239 -1.47 -12.82 3.97
C GLY A 239 -2.64 -13.39 3.20
N LEU A 240 -2.93 -12.86 2.01
CA LEU A 240 -4.03 -13.33 1.19
C LEU A 240 -3.72 -14.66 0.50
N ARG A 241 -2.46 -14.90 0.08
CA ARG A 241 -2.08 -16.11 -0.70
C ARG A 241 -2.55 -17.41 -0.08
N SER A 242 -2.46 -17.54 1.25
CA SER A 242 -2.87 -18.76 1.97
C SER A 242 -4.39 -19.02 1.95
N LEU A 243 -5.18 -17.98 1.64
CA LEU A 243 -6.64 -17.98 1.66
C LEU A 243 -7.26 -18.14 0.27
N LEU A 244 -6.45 -18.15 -0.80
CA LEU A 244 -6.93 -18.31 -2.17
C LEU A 244 -6.92 -19.78 -2.60
N VAL A 245 -7.91 -20.18 -3.42
CA VAL A 245 -8.02 -21.55 -3.98
C VAL A 245 -6.85 -21.87 -4.92
N SER A 246 -6.37 -20.86 -5.64
CA SER A 246 -5.13 -20.89 -6.43
C SER A 246 -4.29 -19.66 -6.06
N PRO A 247 -3.10 -19.84 -5.45
CA PRO A 247 -2.22 -18.74 -5.08
C PRO A 247 -1.51 -18.09 -6.28
#